data_AF-A0A6A4YYP9-F1
#
_entry.id   AF-A0A6A4YYP9-F1
#
_cell.length_a   1.000
_cell.length_b   1.000
_cell.length_c   1.000
_cell.angle_alpha   90.00
_cell.angle_beta   90.00
_cell.angle_gamma   90.00
#
_symmetry.space_group_name_H-M   'P 1'
#
loop_
_entity.id
_entity.type
_entity.pdbx_description
1 polymer ?
#
loop_
_entity_poly.entity_id
_entity_poly.type
_entity_poly.pdbx_seq_one_letter_code
_entity_poly.pdbx_strand_id
1 'polypeptide(L)'
;MLLLAPTEIETAVSSVHHGPSLLMQSPVRRHLFYLGGVPRWCFEYISLLLQKIDQTGNDILPIEDIEQAFVTIKDSYIERWGKQLIPVDFIKLAAYSIAGVLVLESDTVVGGMKWSRVRDSSLCLLTDKSEVLIPYAIFHQIARLIPDQYSNAEGCFIACVQGLIEKVDALIYDKAPWALWEVFGAYFHALRINAMIIIGKPVVKVSELFNGALLIGCDDQVQLSPTKVMEYDDKFGSSIEPVIGRKGNSLETHNWMTEGLVVINGENGKGVDIFFALKKIQDNGYVVCLDQRK
;
A
#
# COMPACT_ATOMS: atom_id res chain seq x y z
N MET A 1 20.45 6.55 -5.19
CA MET A 1 19.42 7.62 -5.17
C MET A 1 18.41 7.22 -4.11
N LEU A 2 18.07 8.09 -3.17
CA LEU A 2 17.10 7.84 -2.10
C LEU A 2 15.76 8.52 -2.44
N LEU A 3 14.64 7.99 -1.94
CA LEU A 3 13.35 8.68 -2.03
C LEU A 3 13.43 9.87 -1.07
N LEU A 4 12.97 11.03 -1.51
CA LEU A 4 12.82 12.16 -0.63
C LEU A 4 11.65 11.90 0.32
N ALA A 5 11.88 12.10 1.61
CA ALA A 5 10.81 12.15 2.58
C ALA A 5 9.81 13.27 2.21
N PRO A 6 8.53 13.16 2.58
CA PRO A 6 7.53 14.19 2.29
C PRO A 6 7.98 15.60 2.70
N THR A 7 8.65 15.73 3.86
CA THR A 7 9.19 17.00 4.36
C THR A 7 10.32 17.56 3.49
N GLU A 8 11.16 16.70 2.92
CA GLU A 8 12.24 17.09 2.01
C GLU A 8 11.67 17.58 0.67
N ILE A 9 10.62 16.92 0.15
CA ILE A 9 9.90 17.36 -1.03
C ILE A 9 9.25 18.72 -0.76
N GLU A 10 8.49 18.85 0.33
CA GLU A 10 7.82 20.10 0.69
C GLU A 10 8.81 21.25 0.89
N THR A 11 9.97 20.98 1.50
CA THR A 11 11.04 21.98 1.65
C THR A 11 11.59 22.40 0.29
N ALA A 12 11.88 21.44 -0.59
CA ALA A 12 12.37 21.73 -1.94
C ALA A 12 11.34 22.54 -2.75
N VAL A 13 10.07 22.17 -2.70
CA VAL A 13 8.99 22.90 -3.39
C VAL A 13 8.78 24.28 -2.78
N SER A 14 8.83 24.42 -1.45
CA SER A 14 8.70 25.73 -0.80
C SER A 14 9.83 26.71 -1.17
N SER A 15 10.97 26.19 -1.61
CA SER A 15 12.15 27.00 -1.96
C SER A 15 12.08 27.66 -3.35
N VAL A 16 11.15 27.24 -4.21
CA VAL A 16 10.97 27.81 -5.56
C VAL A 16 9.89 28.89 -5.59
N HIS A 17 10.01 29.84 -6.53
CA HIS A 17 9.03 30.90 -6.74
C HIS A 17 7.64 30.29 -7.02
N HIS A 18 6.58 30.83 -6.41
CA HIS A 18 5.21 30.27 -6.35
C HIS A 18 5.04 28.88 -5.68
N GLY A 19 6.12 28.23 -5.27
CA GLY A 19 6.10 26.94 -4.59
C GLY A 19 5.24 26.90 -3.32
N PRO A 20 5.35 27.87 -2.40
CA PRO A 20 4.47 27.95 -1.23
C PRO A 20 2.98 28.04 -1.60
N SER A 21 2.62 28.82 -2.63
CA SER A 21 1.23 28.94 -3.12
C SER A 21 0.70 27.62 -3.67
N LEU A 22 1.55 26.86 -4.39
CA LEU A 22 1.22 25.52 -4.86
C LEU A 22 0.96 24.55 -3.71
N LEU A 23 1.78 24.57 -2.66
CA LEU A 23 1.62 23.69 -1.50
C LEU A 23 0.36 24.00 -0.67
N MET A 24 -0.19 25.21 -0.75
CA MET A 24 -1.47 25.53 -0.12
C MET A 24 -2.65 24.76 -0.76
N GLN A 25 -2.49 24.28 -2.00
CA GLN A 25 -3.53 23.55 -2.71
C GLN A 25 -3.45 22.05 -2.37
N SER A 26 -4.46 21.55 -1.66
CA SER A 26 -4.53 20.13 -1.22
C SER A 26 -4.32 19.11 -2.35
N PRO A 27 -4.83 19.30 -3.59
CA PRO A 27 -4.55 18.39 -4.70
C PRO A 27 -3.05 18.29 -5.05
N VAL A 28 -2.29 19.40 -4.98
CA VAL A 28 -0.85 19.39 -5.26
C VAL A 28 -0.10 18.58 -4.22
N ARG A 29 -0.36 18.80 -2.92
CA ARG A 29 0.25 18.02 -1.83
C ARG A 29 -0.07 16.54 -1.95
N ARG A 30 -1.32 16.20 -2.27
CA ARG A 30 -1.76 14.82 -2.52
C ARG A 30 -0.98 14.18 -3.68
N HIS A 31 -0.80 14.89 -4.79
CA HIS A 31 -0.02 14.37 -5.91
C HIS A 31 1.47 14.23 -5.58
N LEU A 32 2.08 15.17 -4.87
CA LEU A 32 3.47 15.04 -4.41
C LEU A 32 3.65 13.80 -3.52
N PHE A 33 2.70 13.54 -2.63
CA PHE A 33 2.65 12.31 -1.85
C PHE A 33 2.53 11.06 -2.75
N TYR A 34 1.64 11.08 -3.75
CA TYR A 34 1.47 9.96 -4.69
C TYR A 34 2.69 9.70 -5.59
N LEU A 35 3.46 10.74 -5.92
CA LEU A 35 4.73 10.58 -6.64
C LEU A 35 5.82 9.92 -5.76
N GLY A 36 5.55 9.75 -4.46
CA GLY A 36 6.28 8.86 -3.58
C GLY A 36 7.73 9.27 -3.33
N GLY A 37 8.07 10.55 -3.50
CA GLY A 37 9.44 11.04 -3.25
C GLY A 37 10.46 10.72 -4.32
N VAL A 38 10.04 10.31 -5.53
CA VAL A 38 10.96 10.23 -6.67
C VAL A 38 11.33 11.66 -7.09
N PRO A 39 12.59 12.13 -6.88
CA PRO A 39 12.94 13.53 -7.07
C PRO A 39 12.56 14.02 -8.47
N ARG A 40 12.92 13.24 -9.49
CA ARG A 40 12.65 13.57 -10.89
C ARG A 40 11.17 13.77 -11.17
N TRP A 41 10.30 12.89 -10.66
CA TRP A 41 8.87 12.99 -10.91
C TRP A 41 8.28 14.20 -10.21
N CYS A 42 8.65 14.42 -8.95
CA CYS A 42 8.20 15.57 -8.16
C CYS A 42 8.64 16.89 -8.82
N PHE A 43 9.91 17.01 -9.24
CA PHE A 43 10.41 18.23 -9.87
C PHE A 43 9.77 18.50 -11.23
N GLU A 44 9.60 17.48 -12.08
CA GLU A 44 8.94 17.68 -13.38
C GLU A 44 7.45 18.01 -13.21
N TYR A 45 6.76 17.40 -12.24
CA TYR A 45 5.40 17.76 -11.89
C TYR A 45 5.27 19.23 -11.48
N ILE A 46 6.10 19.68 -10.55
CA ILE A 46 6.11 21.08 -10.10
C ILE A 46 6.49 22.02 -11.24
N SER A 47 7.44 21.63 -12.09
CA SER A 47 7.82 22.43 -13.27
C SER A 47 6.65 22.64 -14.23
N LEU A 48 5.81 21.63 -14.46
CA LEU A 48 4.60 21.77 -15.29
C LEU A 48 3.59 22.73 -14.67
N LEU A 49 3.40 22.68 -13.34
CA LEU A 49 2.49 23.60 -12.65
C LEU A 49 3.02 25.03 -12.67
N LEU A 50 4.32 25.23 -12.45
CA LEU A 50 4.94 26.56 -12.54
C LEU A 50 4.79 27.17 -13.92
N GLN A 51 5.00 26.38 -14.98
CA GLN A 51 4.76 26.84 -16.36
C GLN A 51 3.30 27.28 -16.59
N LYS A 52 2.34 26.58 -15.96
CA LYS A 52 0.91 26.96 -16.02
C LYS A 52 0.63 28.26 -15.27
N ILE A 53 1.26 28.48 -14.12
CA ILE A 53 1.18 29.75 -13.38
C ILE A 53 1.74 30.88 -14.24
N ASP A 54 2.93 30.70 -14.83
CA ASP A 54 3.56 31.70 -15.69
C ASP A 54 2.70 32.05 -16.92
N GLN A 55 1.99 31.06 -17.49
CA GLN A 55 1.10 31.25 -18.64
C GLN A 55 -0.20 31.98 -18.28
N THR A 56 -0.74 31.72 -17.09
CA THR A 56 -2.05 32.23 -16.66
C THR A 56 -1.95 33.51 -15.83
N GLY A 57 -0.78 33.78 -15.25
CA GLY A 57 -0.55 34.85 -14.28
C GLY A 57 -1.28 34.65 -12.95
N ASN A 58 -1.78 33.44 -12.67
CA ASN A 58 -2.55 33.13 -11.48
C ASN A 58 -1.84 32.08 -10.63
N ASP A 59 -1.57 32.41 -9.37
CA ASP A 59 -0.92 31.54 -8.39
C ASP A 59 -1.80 30.36 -7.93
N ILE A 60 -3.11 30.42 -8.21
CA ILE A 60 -4.07 29.37 -7.89
C ILE A 60 -4.50 28.69 -9.20
N LEU A 61 -4.24 27.40 -9.30
CA LEU A 61 -4.54 26.64 -10.51
C LEU A 61 -5.88 25.90 -10.36
N PRO A 62 -6.68 25.80 -11.44
CA PRO A 62 -7.84 24.93 -11.46
C PRO A 62 -7.44 23.48 -11.18
N ILE A 63 -8.34 22.71 -10.56
CA ILE A 63 -8.09 21.31 -10.23
C ILE A 63 -7.81 20.48 -11.48
N GLU A 64 -8.45 20.82 -12.60
CA GLU A 64 -8.29 20.15 -13.89
C GLU A 64 -6.85 20.27 -14.41
N ASP A 65 -6.23 21.43 -14.28
CA ASP A 65 -4.83 21.65 -14.67
C ASP A 65 -3.87 20.85 -13.77
N ILE A 66 -4.16 20.80 -12.47
CA ILE A 66 -3.35 20.08 -11.48
C ILE A 66 -3.41 18.57 -11.73
N GLU A 67 -4.60 18.04 -11.98
CA GLU A 67 -4.84 16.64 -12.34
C GLU A 67 -4.19 16.29 -13.68
N GLN A 68 -4.32 17.15 -14.68
CA GLN A 68 -3.72 16.94 -15.99
C GLN A 68 -2.19 16.89 -15.92
N ALA A 69 -1.56 17.76 -15.12
CA ALA A 69 -0.11 17.71 -14.90
C ALA A 69 0.31 16.40 -14.21
N PHE A 70 -0.44 15.95 -13.21
CA PHE A 70 -0.16 14.68 -12.52
C PHE A 70 -0.31 13.48 -13.46
N VAL A 71 -1.39 13.42 -14.24
CA VAL A 71 -1.61 12.41 -15.28
C VAL A 71 -0.46 12.42 -16.29
N THR A 72 -0.02 13.60 -16.75
CA THR A 72 1.09 13.72 -17.71
C THR A 72 2.39 13.12 -17.19
N ILE A 73 2.74 13.39 -15.93
CA ILE A 73 3.95 12.82 -15.29
C ILE A 73 3.78 11.31 -15.11
N LYS A 74 2.65 10.89 -14.54
CA LYS A 74 2.33 9.49 -14.34
C LYS A 74 2.43 8.71 -15.66
N ASP A 75 1.83 9.21 -16.74
CA ASP A 75 1.84 8.53 -18.04
C ASP A 75 3.25 8.59 -18.67
N SER A 76 3.94 9.72 -18.58
CA SER A 76 5.32 9.87 -19.10
C SER A 76 6.31 8.90 -18.48
N TYR A 77 6.15 8.54 -17.21
CA TYR A 77 7.05 7.64 -16.50
C TYR A 77 6.53 6.21 -16.43
N ILE A 78 5.28 6.03 -16.01
CA ILE A 78 4.68 4.71 -15.82
C ILE A 78 4.29 4.10 -17.16
N GLU A 79 3.71 4.81 -18.13
CA GLU A 79 3.38 4.21 -19.42
C GLU A 79 4.62 4.00 -20.29
N ARG A 80 5.54 4.98 -20.40
CA ARG A 80 6.74 4.81 -21.24
C ARG A 80 7.59 3.62 -20.81
N TRP A 81 7.77 3.40 -19.52
CA TRP A 81 8.53 2.26 -19.00
C TRP A 81 7.69 1.00 -18.85
N GLY A 82 6.42 1.15 -18.49
CA GLY A 82 5.45 0.07 -18.42
C GLY A 82 5.17 -0.59 -19.77
N LYS A 83 5.56 -0.01 -20.91
CA LYS A 83 5.43 -0.64 -22.23
C LYS A 83 6.00 -2.06 -22.32
N GLN A 84 7.00 -2.39 -21.50
CA GLN A 84 7.59 -3.73 -21.45
C GLN A 84 7.05 -4.60 -20.31
N LEU A 85 6.26 -4.02 -19.41
CA LEU A 85 5.71 -4.68 -18.23
C LEU A 85 4.22 -4.94 -18.42
N ILE A 86 3.79 -6.16 -18.09
CA ILE A 86 2.37 -6.51 -18.08
C ILE A 86 1.78 -6.20 -16.68
N PRO A 87 0.45 -6.10 -16.52
CA PRO A 87 -0.16 -5.74 -15.24
C PRO A 87 0.35 -6.52 -14.01
N VAL A 88 0.62 -7.83 -14.16
CA VAL A 88 1.16 -8.67 -13.08
C VAL A 88 2.56 -8.26 -12.62
N ASP A 89 3.35 -7.62 -13.49
CA ASP A 89 4.68 -7.14 -13.13
C ASP A 89 4.61 -5.97 -12.14
N PHE A 90 3.61 -5.09 -12.27
CA PHE A 90 3.34 -4.03 -11.30
C PHE A 90 2.91 -4.61 -9.95
N ILE A 91 2.04 -5.63 -9.96
CA ILE A 91 1.61 -6.34 -8.75
C ILE A 91 2.81 -6.96 -8.04
N LYS A 92 3.69 -7.66 -8.77
CA LYS A 92 4.92 -8.24 -8.21
C LYS A 92 5.83 -7.17 -7.63
N LEU A 93 6.06 -6.07 -8.35
CA LEU A 93 6.89 -4.97 -7.88
C LEU A 93 6.39 -4.38 -6.56
N ALA A 94 5.07 -4.16 -6.45
CA ALA A 94 4.44 -3.70 -5.21
C ALA A 94 4.51 -4.76 -4.09
N ALA A 95 4.33 -6.04 -4.43
CA ALA A 95 4.47 -7.13 -3.47
C ALA A 95 5.88 -7.19 -2.85
N TYR A 96 6.95 -7.03 -3.64
CA TYR A 96 8.31 -6.97 -3.09
C TYR A 96 8.50 -5.82 -2.11
N SER A 97 7.93 -4.65 -2.42
CA SER A 97 8.02 -3.48 -1.55
C SER A 97 7.27 -3.69 -0.23
N ILE A 98 6.03 -4.17 -0.29
CA ILE A 98 5.20 -4.40 0.92
C ILE A 98 5.72 -5.57 1.77
N ALA A 99 6.25 -6.62 1.14
CA ALA A 99 6.84 -7.76 1.82
C ALA A 99 8.05 -7.38 2.68
N GLY A 100 8.75 -6.29 2.34
CA GLY A 100 9.93 -5.85 3.08
C GLY A 100 11.07 -6.87 3.03
N VAL A 101 11.20 -7.58 1.91
CA VAL A 101 12.28 -8.55 1.67
C VAL A 101 13.48 -7.85 1.03
N LEU A 102 14.68 -8.34 1.35
CA LEU A 102 15.91 -7.88 0.72
C LEU A 102 16.08 -8.56 -0.64
N VAL A 103 16.59 -7.82 -1.61
CA VAL A 103 16.81 -8.33 -2.98
C VAL A 103 18.26 -8.20 -3.40
N LEU A 104 18.74 -9.10 -4.28
CA LEU A 104 20.05 -8.95 -4.90
C LEU A 104 19.91 -8.23 -6.24
N GLU A 105 20.76 -7.23 -6.50
CA GLU A 105 20.70 -6.43 -7.72
C GLU A 105 20.81 -7.26 -9.02
N SER A 106 21.46 -8.42 -8.93
CA SER A 106 21.67 -9.36 -10.03
C SER A 106 20.45 -10.21 -10.39
N ASP A 107 19.48 -10.33 -9.48
CA ASP A 107 18.36 -11.26 -9.63
C ASP A 107 17.33 -10.74 -10.62
N THR A 108 16.84 -11.65 -11.46
CA THR A 108 15.78 -11.39 -12.44
C THR A 108 14.43 -11.61 -11.79
N VAL A 109 13.56 -10.59 -11.81
CA VAL A 109 12.31 -10.66 -11.03
C VAL A 109 11.09 -10.17 -11.79
N VAL A 110 11.07 -8.91 -12.21
CA VAL A 110 9.86 -8.25 -12.76
C VAL A 110 10.00 -8.11 -14.26
N GLY A 111 9.06 -8.68 -15.04
CA GLY A 111 9.10 -8.66 -16.51
C GLY A 111 10.39 -9.24 -17.12
N GLY A 112 11.06 -10.15 -16.41
CA GLY A 112 12.36 -10.69 -16.83
C GLY A 112 13.53 -9.71 -16.68
N MET A 113 13.35 -8.57 -16.00
CA MET A 113 14.41 -7.60 -15.71
C MET A 113 15.10 -7.88 -14.39
N LYS A 114 16.39 -7.50 -14.32
CA LYS A 114 17.18 -7.46 -13.09
C LYS A 114 16.79 -6.29 -12.21
N TRP A 115 16.92 -6.41 -10.89
CA TRP A 115 16.67 -5.31 -9.95
C TRP A 115 17.48 -4.05 -10.25
N SER A 116 18.75 -4.19 -10.64
CA SER A 116 19.57 -3.04 -11.07
C SER A 116 18.93 -2.29 -12.24
N ARG A 117 18.39 -3.01 -13.22
CA ARG A 117 17.70 -2.42 -14.36
C ARG A 117 16.40 -1.73 -13.93
N VAL A 118 15.61 -2.35 -13.06
CA VAL A 118 14.36 -1.75 -12.55
C VAL A 118 14.65 -0.46 -11.78
N ARG A 119 15.71 -0.45 -10.96
CA ARG A 119 16.21 0.75 -10.26
C ARG A 119 16.62 1.85 -11.23
N ASP A 120 17.46 1.53 -12.21
CA ASP A 120 17.96 2.51 -13.19
C ASP A 120 16.83 3.09 -14.06
N SER A 121 15.69 2.40 -14.11
CA SER A 121 14.45 2.83 -14.78
C SER A 121 13.58 3.76 -13.94
N SER A 122 13.98 4.05 -12.70
CA SER A 122 13.20 4.83 -11.71
C SER A 122 11.84 4.22 -11.34
N LEU A 123 11.63 2.92 -11.57
CA LEU A 123 10.41 2.21 -11.17
C LEU A 123 10.44 1.78 -9.71
N CYS A 124 11.63 1.62 -9.17
CA CYS A 124 11.86 1.42 -7.75
C CYS A 124 13.17 2.09 -7.33
N LEU A 125 13.33 2.28 -6.03
CA LEU A 125 14.63 2.50 -5.42
C LEU A 125 15.02 1.26 -4.64
N LEU A 126 16.33 1.02 -4.58
CA LEU A 126 16.91 0.03 -3.69
C LEU A 126 17.60 0.79 -2.57
N THR A 127 17.23 0.52 -1.33
CA THR A 127 17.90 1.11 -0.16
C THR A 127 19.32 0.56 -0.02
N ASP A 128 20.12 1.14 0.86
CA ASP A 128 21.47 0.61 1.16
C ASP A 128 21.43 -0.81 1.75
N LYS A 129 20.28 -1.23 2.29
CA LYS A 129 20.02 -2.60 2.75
C LYS A 129 19.44 -3.51 1.66
N SER A 130 19.29 -2.99 0.45
CA SER A 130 18.65 -3.63 -0.70
C SER A 130 17.15 -3.93 -0.49
N GLU A 131 16.45 -3.08 0.24
CA GLU A 131 14.98 -3.10 0.29
C GLU A 131 14.40 -2.39 -0.93
N VAL A 132 13.27 -2.87 -1.43
CA VAL A 132 12.60 -2.31 -2.59
C VAL A 132 11.60 -1.24 -2.15
N LEU A 133 11.83 0.00 -2.56
CA LEU A 133 10.86 1.09 -2.40
C LEU A 133 10.26 1.41 -3.75
N ILE A 134 8.94 1.53 -3.81
CA ILE A 134 8.24 1.86 -5.06
C ILE A 134 7.48 3.18 -4.92
N PRO A 135 7.31 3.92 -6.02
CA PRO A 135 6.49 5.11 -6.01
C PRO A 135 5.02 4.75 -5.76
N TYR A 136 4.33 5.55 -4.94
CA TYR A 136 2.97 5.23 -4.52
C TYR A 136 1.97 5.21 -5.68
N ALA A 137 2.23 5.96 -6.76
CA ALA A 137 1.46 5.94 -8.00
C ALA A 137 1.31 4.54 -8.64
N ILE A 138 2.22 3.60 -8.35
CA ILE A 138 2.09 2.20 -8.80
C ILE A 138 0.89 1.52 -8.13
N PHE A 139 0.60 1.80 -6.85
CA PHE A 139 -0.60 1.27 -6.19
C PHE A 139 -1.88 1.79 -6.84
N HIS A 140 -1.92 3.07 -7.23
CA HIS A 140 -3.05 3.62 -7.98
C HIS A 140 -3.23 2.98 -9.36
N GLN A 141 -2.15 2.56 -10.01
CA GLN A 141 -2.25 1.79 -11.26
C GLN A 141 -2.80 0.38 -11.02
N ILE A 142 -2.35 -0.30 -9.96
CA ILE A 142 -2.87 -1.62 -9.56
C ILE A 142 -4.35 -1.54 -9.21
N ALA A 143 -4.79 -0.47 -8.55
CA ALA A 143 -6.18 -0.27 -8.14
C ALA A 143 -7.17 -0.20 -9.31
N ARG A 144 -6.69 0.07 -10.53
CA ARG A 144 -7.52 0.10 -11.76
C ARG A 144 -7.75 -1.30 -12.35
N LEU A 145 -7.04 -2.32 -11.85
CA LEU A 145 -7.18 -3.69 -12.31
C LEU A 145 -8.45 -4.33 -11.74
N ILE A 146 -8.97 -5.34 -12.44
CA ILE A 146 -10.15 -6.10 -12.01
C ILE A 146 -9.67 -7.36 -11.26
N PRO A 147 -9.90 -7.48 -9.93
CA PRO A 147 -9.38 -8.58 -9.11
C PRO A 147 -9.62 -9.98 -9.67
N ASP A 148 -10.82 -10.25 -10.17
CA ASP A 148 -11.27 -11.58 -10.62
C ASP A 148 -10.56 -12.08 -11.89
N GLN A 149 -9.76 -11.23 -12.53
CA GLN A 149 -8.96 -11.60 -13.71
C GLN A 149 -7.58 -12.18 -13.36
N TYR A 150 -7.23 -12.23 -12.07
CA TYR A 150 -5.90 -12.63 -11.60
C TYR A 150 -5.97 -13.87 -10.68
N SER A 151 -4.82 -14.41 -10.30
CA SER A 151 -4.78 -15.50 -9.30
C SER A 151 -5.39 -15.04 -7.97
N ASN A 152 -5.80 -15.98 -7.11
CA ASN A 152 -6.48 -15.63 -5.87
C ASN A 152 -5.68 -14.66 -4.97
N ALA A 153 -4.36 -14.87 -4.84
CA ALA A 153 -3.50 -13.97 -4.06
C ALA A 153 -3.34 -12.58 -4.70
N GLU A 154 -3.18 -12.51 -6.03
CA GLU A 154 -3.10 -11.25 -6.77
C GLU A 154 -4.44 -10.50 -6.74
N GLY A 155 -5.56 -11.18 -6.92
CA GLY A 155 -6.90 -10.62 -6.81
C GLY A 155 -7.18 -10.07 -5.41
N CYS A 156 -6.83 -10.82 -4.36
CA CYS A 156 -6.91 -10.34 -2.98
C CYS A 156 -6.00 -9.12 -2.74
N PHE A 157 -4.79 -9.12 -3.30
CA PHE A 157 -3.88 -7.96 -3.23
C PHE A 157 -4.50 -6.73 -3.90
N ILE A 158 -5.00 -6.85 -5.13
CA ILE A 158 -5.67 -5.76 -5.86
C ILE A 158 -6.84 -5.20 -5.05
N ALA A 159 -7.72 -6.07 -4.54
CA ALA A 159 -8.87 -5.66 -3.73
C ALA A 159 -8.45 -4.93 -2.45
N CYS A 160 -7.34 -5.36 -1.81
CA CYS A 160 -6.79 -4.66 -0.65
C CYS A 160 -6.20 -3.30 -1.03
N VAL A 161 -5.55 -3.16 -2.18
CA VAL A 161 -5.06 -1.85 -2.67
C VAL A 161 -6.22 -0.91 -2.96
N GLN A 162 -7.29 -1.40 -3.60
CA GLN A 162 -8.51 -0.63 -3.85
C GLN A 162 -9.12 -0.13 -2.55
N GLY A 163 -9.29 -1.02 -1.58
CA GLY A 163 -9.82 -0.68 -0.26
C GLY A 163 -8.94 0.27 0.54
N LEU A 164 -7.61 0.16 0.43
CA LEU A 164 -6.67 1.11 1.04
C LEU A 164 -6.88 2.53 0.47
N ILE A 165 -6.94 2.67 -0.86
CA ILE A 165 -7.13 3.96 -1.51
C ILE A 165 -8.49 4.57 -1.15
N GLU A 166 -9.56 3.76 -1.22
CA GLU A 166 -10.92 4.22 -0.97
C GLU A 166 -11.14 4.62 0.50
N LYS A 167 -10.62 3.83 1.44
CA LYS A 167 -10.95 3.99 2.87
C LYS A 167 -9.88 4.71 3.69
N VAL A 168 -8.67 4.88 3.15
CA VAL A 168 -7.56 5.56 3.83
C VAL A 168 -7.16 6.81 3.05
N ASP A 169 -6.67 6.66 1.83
CA ASP A 169 -6.07 7.78 1.09
C ASP A 169 -7.09 8.88 0.75
N ALA A 170 -8.28 8.47 0.29
CA ALA A 170 -9.35 9.40 -0.03
C ALA A 170 -9.80 10.22 1.18
N LEU A 171 -9.58 9.72 2.40
CA LEU A 171 -10.06 10.30 3.65
C LEU A 171 -8.94 10.92 4.50
N ILE A 172 -7.69 10.93 4.03
CA ILE A 172 -6.50 11.34 4.81
C ILE A 172 -6.56 12.79 5.33
N TYR A 173 -7.31 13.66 4.64
CA TYR A 173 -7.52 15.04 5.05
C TYR A 173 -8.91 15.30 5.69
N ASP A 174 -9.79 14.30 5.68
CA ASP A 174 -11.18 14.41 6.16
C ASP A 174 -11.40 13.74 7.51
N LYS A 175 -10.58 12.73 7.85
CA LYS A 175 -10.63 12.00 9.12
C LYS A 175 -9.39 12.23 9.96
N ALA A 176 -9.55 12.09 11.27
CA ALA A 176 -8.41 12.15 12.19
C ALA A 176 -7.44 10.97 11.93
N PRO A 177 -6.12 11.19 12.01
CA PRO A 177 -5.13 10.16 11.70
C PRO A 177 -5.31 8.85 12.46
N TRP A 178 -5.71 8.93 13.75
CA TRP A 178 -5.92 7.74 14.58
C TRP A 178 -7.02 6.82 14.04
N ALA A 179 -8.10 7.39 13.49
CA ALA A 179 -9.22 6.61 12.94
C ALA A 179 -8.84 5.92 11.63
N LEU A 180 -7.99 6.56 10.83
CA LEU A 180 -7.48 5.99 9.58
C LEU A 180 -6.40 4.93 9.84
N TRP A 181 -5.68 5.03 10.96
CA TRP A 181 -4.58 4.13 11.29
C TRP A 181 -5.05 2.68 11.51
N GLU A 182 -6.23 2.48 12.11
CA GLU A 182 -6.85 1.15 12.28
C GLU A 182 -7.16 0.52 10.92
N VAL A 183 -7.85 1.27 10.04
CA VAL A 183 -8.18 0.82 8.68
C VAL A 183 -6.91 0.55 7.87
N PHE A 184 -5.93 1.44 7.92
CA PHE A 184 -4.62 1.26 7.30
C PHE A 184 -3.94 -0.02 7.79
N GLY A 185 -3.91 -0.27 9.10
CA GLY A 185 -3.29 -1.46 9.68
C GLY A 185 -3.88 -2.75 9.12
N ALA A 186 -5.22 -2.83 9.00
CA ALA A 186 -5.90 -4.01 8.50
C ALA A 186 -5.54 -4.29 7.03
N TYR A 187 -5.58 -3.27 6.18
CA TYR A 187 -5.16 -3.39 4.78
C TYR A 187 -3.68 -3.69 4.65
N PHE A 188 -2.82 -3.09 5.47
CA PHE A 188 -1.39 -3.35 5.45
C PHE A 188 -1.08 -4.82 5.79
N HIS A 189 -1.73 -5.38 6.81
CA HIS A 189 -1.58 -6.80 7.15
C HIS A 189 -2.02 -7.72 6.00
N ALA A 190 -3.20 -7.47 5.42
CA ALA A 190 -3.71 -8.27 4.32
C ALA A 190 -2.80 -8.15 3.07
N LEU A 191 -2.38 -6.94 2.71
CA LEU A 191 -1.44 -6.68 1.62
C LEU A 191 -0.12 -7.42 1.83
N ARG A 192 0.41 -7.42 3.05
CA ARG A 192 1.67 -8.08 3.37
C ARG A 192 1.60 -9.60 3.30
N ILE A 193 0.50 -10.20 3.78
CA ILE A 193 0.26 -11.65 3.63
C ILE A 193 0.19 -12.02 2.14
N ASN A 194 -0.62 -11.30 1.36
CA ASN A 194 -0.75 -11.54 -0.07
C ASN A 194 0.58 -11.31 -0.81
N ALA A 195 1.34 -10.28 -0.42
CA ALA A 195 2.64 -9.97 -1.00
C ALA A 195 3.63 -11.12 -0.83
N MET A 196 3.74 -11.70 0.37
CA MET A 196 4.60 -12.86 0.62
C MET A 196 4.23 -14.05 -0.28
N ILE A 197 2.93 -14.30 -0.49
CA ILE A 197 2.46 -15.35 -1.41
C ILE A 197 2.87 -15.04 -2.86
N ILE A 198 2.64 -13.80 -3.32
CA ILE A 198 2.95 -13.35 -4.70
C ILE A 198 4.44 -13.47 -5.02
N ILE A 199 5.32 -13.20 -4.05
CA ILE A 199 6.78 -13.35 -4.24
C ILE A 199 7.26 -14.80 -4.06
N GLY A 200 6.35 -15.77 -3.94
CA GLY A 200 6.67 -17.20 -3.87
C GLY A 200 7.04 -17.71 -2.47
N LYS A 201 6.65 -16.99 -1.41
CA LYS A 201 6.86 -17.39 0.00
C LYS A 201 5.52 -17.67 0.70
N PRO A 202 4.77 -18.73 0.33
CA PRO A 202 3.48 -19.05 0.96
C PRO A 202 3.64 -19.66 2.36
N VAL A 203 4.85 -20.06 2.76
CA VAL A 203 5.17 -20.55 4.09
C VAL A 203 6.32 -19.73 4.63
N VAL A 204 6.12 -19.12 5.80
CA VAL A 204 7.07 -18.18 6.40
C VAL A 204 7.06 -18.31 7.91
N LYS A 205 8.13 -17.87 8.55
CA LYS A 205 8.11 -17.59 9.99
C LYS A 205 7.31 -16.33 10.28
N VAL A 206 6.70 -16.26 11.46
CA VAL A 206 6.05 -15.04 11.96
C VAL A 206 7.02 -13.85 11.95
N SER A 207 8.30 -14.05 12.28
CA SER A 207 9.34 -13.01 12.21
C SER A 207 9.64 -12.48 10.81
N GLU A 208 9.52 -13.33 9.78
CA GLU A 208 9.68 -12.90 8.40
C GLU A 208 8.45 -12.10 7.95
N LEU A 209 7.25 -12.56 8.31
CA LEU A 209 6.00 -11.88 8.00
C LEU A 209 5.94 -10.49 8.64
N PHE A 210 6.42 -10.33 9.88
CA PHE A 210 6.45 -9.05 10.60
C PHE A 210 7.88 -8.49 10.71
N ASN A 211 8.70 -8.64 9.66
CA ASN A 211 10.04 -8.04 9.60
C ASN A 211 9.99 -6.54 9.93
N GLY A 212 10.78 -6.12 10.92
CA GLY A 212 10.79 -4.78 11.52
C GLY A 212 10.09 -4.68 12.88
N ALA A 213 9.28 -5.67 13.28
CA ALA A 213 8.62 -5.70 14.57
C ALA A 213 9.50 -6.37 15.66
N LEU A 214 9.33 -5.95 16.91
CA LEU A 214 9.86 -6.67 18.06
C LEU A 214 8.94 -7.85 18.40
N LEU A 215 9.43 -9.06 18.19
CA LEU A 215 8.70 -10.30 18.48
C LEU A 215 9.25 -10.99 19.71
N ILE A 216 8.37 -11.35 20.64
CA ILE A 216 8.71 -12.07 21.87
C ILE A 216 7.88 -13.34 21.92
N GLY A 217 8.55 -14.50 21.99
CA GLY A 217 7.90 -15.78 22.28
C GLY A 217 7.08 -16.42 21.14
N CYS A 218 7.04 -15.84 19.93
CA CYS A 218 6.36 -16.43 18.77
C CYS A 218 7.24 -16.31 17.51
N ASP A 219 7.74 -17.44 17.02
CA ASP A 219 8.48 -17.55 15.76
C ASP A 219 8.06 -18.84 15.00
N ASP A 220 6.80 -19.23 15.17
CA ASP A 220 6.24 -20.39 14.49
C ASP A 220 6.24 -20.20 12.97
N GLN A 221 6.32 -21.32 12.24
CA GLN A 221 6.09 -21.34 10.81
C GLN A 221 4.60 -21.44 10.51
N VAL A 222 4.13 -20.54 9.65
CA VAL A 222 2.73 -20.42 9.27
C VAL A 222 2.54 -20.62 7.77
N GLN A 223 1.43 -21.25 7.41
CA GLN A 223 0.92 -21.33 6.05
C GLN A 223 0.07 -20.08 5.79
N LEU A 224 0.49 -19.29 4.81
CA LEU A 224 -0.26 -18.13 4.36
C LEU A 224 -1.36 -18.55 3.38
N SER A 225 -2.48 -17.83 3.44
CA SER A 225 -3.62 -17.96 2.53
C SER A 225 -3.94 -16.59 1.93
N PRO A 226 -4.45 -16.51 0.68
CA PRO A 226 -4.96 -15.27 0.11
C PRO A 226 -5.93 -14.60 1.09
N THR A 227 -5.67 -13.33 1.41
CA THR A 227 -6.28 -12.66 2.55
C THR A 227 -7.01 -11.39 2.14
N LYS A 228 -8.24 -11.20 2.62
CA LYS A 228 -9.05 -10.00 2.39
C LYS A 228 -9.28 -9.23 3.70
N VAL A 229 -9.70 -7.97 3.58
CA VAL A 229 -10.15 -7.17 4.71
C VAL A 229 -11.67 -7.19 4.80
N MET A 230 -12.19 -7.37 6.02
CA MET A 230 -13.62 -7.33 6.30
C MET A 230 -13.89 -6.44 7.51
N GLU A 231 -14.94 -5.62 7.43
CA GLU A 231 -15.44 -4.88 8.59
C GLU A 231 -16.51 -5.69 9.33
N TYR A 232 -16.46 -5.58 10.65
CA TYR A 232 -17.39 -6.20 11.60
C TYR A 232 -17.98 -5.10 12.50
N ASP A 233 -19.27 -5.18 12.81
CA ASP A 233 -19.97 -4.13 13.58
C ASP A 233 -20.62 -4.65 14.88
N ASP A 234 -20.68 -5.96 15.06
CA ASP A 234 -21.23 -6.54 16.28
C ASP A 234 -20.21 -6.39 17.43
N LYS A 235 -20.70 -6.19 18.65
CA LYS A 235 -19.81 -6.07 19.81
C LYS A 235 -19.37 -7.46 20.23
N PHE A 236 -18.07 -7.72 20.25
CA PHE A 236 -17.55 -8.93 20.88
C PHE A 236 -17.98 -8.99 22.36
N GLY A 237 -18.33 -10.19 22.80
CA GLY A 237 -18.46 -10.52 24.21
C GLY A 237 -17.08 -10.66 24.86
N SER A 238 -16.97 -11.52 25.88
CA SER A 238 -15.66 -11.90 26.45
C SER A 238 -14.83 -12.82 25.54
N SER A 239 -15.43 -13.36 24.47
CA SER A 239 -14.81 -14.20 23.45
C SER A 239 -15.08 -13.65 22.04
N ILE A 240 -14.14 -13.91 21.13
CA ILE A 240 -14.31 -13.71 19.69
C ILE A 240 -14.69 -15.07 19.11
N GLU A 241 -15.96 -15.23 18.71
CA GLU A 241 -16.40 -16.47 18.08
C GLU A 241 -15.73 -16.65 16.70
N PRO A 242 -15.38 -17.89 16.30
CA PRO A 242 -14.78 -18.16 15.00
C PRO A 242 -15.58 -17.68 13.79
N VAL A 243 -16.91 -17.75 13.87
CA VAL A 243 -17.82 -17.40 12.79
C VAL A 243 -18.45 -16.05 13.10
N ILE A 244 -18.22 -15.08 12.23
CA ILE A 244 -18.67 -13.70 12.38
C ILE A 244 -19.47 -13.25 11.17
N GLY A 245 -20.46 -12.37 11.37
CA GLY A 245 -21.26 -11.79 10.29
C GLY A 245 -20.62 -10.52 9.72
N ARG A 246 -20.77 -10.27 8.43
CA ARG A 246 -20.23 -9.05 7.79
C ARG A 246 -21.00 -7.80 8.24
N LYS A 247 -20.30 -6.68 8.44
CA LYS A 247 -20.93 -5.37 8.68
C LYS A 247 -21.93 -5.03 7.58
N GLY A 248 -23.15 -4.67 7.98
CA GLY A 248 -24.25 -4.34 7.06
C GLY A 248 -24.99 -5.55 6.48
N ASN A 249 -24.50 -6.78 6.70
CA ASN A 249 -25.15 -8.01 6.26
C ASN A 249 -24.80 -9.20 7.18
N SER A 250 -25.45 -9.28 8.34
CA SER A 250 -25.16 -10.31 9.35
C SER A 250 -25.55 -11.74 8.94
N LEU A 251 -26.31 -11.91 7.85
CA LEU A 251 -26.62 -13.22 7.26
C LEU A 251 -25.45 -13.81 6.48
N GLU A 252 -24.56 -12.95 5.98
CA GLU A 252 -23.30 -13.34 5.34
C GLU A 252 -22.26 -13.58 6.44
N THR A 253 -21.98 -14.86 6.71
CA THR A 253 -21.10 -15.28 7.80
C THR A 253 -19.81 -15.86 7.27
N HIS A 254 -18.73 -15.64 8.02
CA HIS A 254 -17.37 -16.02 7.65
C HIS A 254 -16.61 -16.58 8.84
N ASN A 255 -15.83 -17.64 8.61
CA ASN A 255 -14.87 -18.13 9.59
C ASN A 255 -13.52 -17.40 9.44
N TRP A 256 -13.29 -16.40 10.28
CA TRP A 256 -12.09 -15.55 10.20
C TRP A 256 -10.78 -16.29 10.49
N MET A 257 -10.85 -17.47 11.14
CA MET A 257 -9.67 -18.28 11.40
C MET A 257 -9.22 -19.09 10.17
N THR A 258 -10.12 -19.40 9.24
CA THR A 258 -9.84 -20.30 8.11
C THR A 258 -9.95 -19.66 6.74
N GLU A 259 -10.71 -18.57 6.60
CA GLU A 259 -11.03 -17.98 5.29
C GLU A 259 -10.04 -16.92 4.80
N GLY A 260 -8.95 -16.66 5.53
CA GLY A 260 -7.98 -15.63 5.17
C GLY A 260 -8.60 -14.24 5.27
N LEU A 261 -8.94 -13.83 6.50
CA LEU A 261 -9.56 -12.53 6.74
C LEU A 261 -8.77 -11.75 7.78
N VAL A 262 -8.51 -10.48 7.46
CA VAL A 262 -8.16 -9.46 8.44
C VAL A 262 -9.42 -8.68 8.77
N VAL A 263 -9.83 -8.75 10.03
CA VAL A 263 -11.11 -8.22 10.47
C VAL A 263 -10.88 -6.91 11.22
N ILE A 264 -11.59 -5.87 10.81
CA ILE A 264 -11.67 -4.59 11.52
C ILE A 264 -12.86 -4.68 12.49
N ASN A 265 -12.58 -4.57 13.78
CA ASN A 265 -13.61 -4.45 14.81
C ASN A 265 -14.08 -2.99 14.85
N GLY A 266 -15.31 -2.72 14.40
CA GLY A 266 -15.83 -1.37 14.15
C GLY A 266 -15.72 -0.36 15.29
N GLU A 267 -16.22 0.86 15.05
CA GLU A 267 -16.08 1.99 15.98
C GLU A 267 -16.66 1.68 17.37
N ASN A 268 -15.80 1.74 18.40
CA ASN A 268 -16.12 1.46 19.81
C ASN A 268 -16.33 -0.03 20.17
N GLY A 269 -15.79 -0.96 19.39
CA GLY A 269 -15.63 -2.35 19.83
C GLY A 269 -14.83 -2.43 21.14
N LYS A 270 -15.26 -3.27 22.09
CA LYS A 270 -14.47 -3.57 23.29
C LYS A 270 -13.33 -4.52 22.91
N GLY A 271 -12.13 -4.27 23.42
CA GLY A 271 -10.99 -5.17 23.28
C GLY A 271 -10.07 -4.80 22.11
N VAL A 272 -10.11 -5.60 21.04
CA VAL A 272 -9.14 -5.62 19.95
C VAL A 272 -9.65 -4.83 18.75
N ASP A 273 -8.82 -4.01 18.11
CA ASP A 273 -9.22 -3.19 16.96
C ASP A 273 -9.11 -3.96 15.63
N ILE A 274 -8.09 -4.80 15.47
CA ILE A 274 -7.90 -5.66 14.29
C ILE A 274 -7.55 -7.08 14.74
N PHE A 275 -8.13 -8.10 14.12
CA PHE A 275 -7.75 -9.48 14.39
C PHE A 275 -7.76 -10.38 13.16
N PHE A 276 -6.92 -11.40 13.19
CA PHE A 276 -6.82 -12.44 12.16
C PHE A 276 -6.06 -13.66 12.68
N ALA A 277 -6.10 -14.76 11.94
CA ALA A 277 -5.37 -15.98 12.28
C ALA A 277 -4.46 -16.44 11.14
N LEU A 278 -3.33 -17.04 11.52
CA LEU A 278 -2.38 -17.65 10.61
C LEU A 278 -2.25 -19.13 10.97
N LYS A 279 -2.52 -20.02 10.02
CA LYS A 279 -2.48 -21.47 10.27
C LYS A 279 -1.04 -21.93 10.47
N LYS A 280 -0.76 -22.66 11.55
CA LYS A 280 0.57 -23.24 11.80
C LYS A 280 0.81 -24.43 10.87
N ILE A 281 2.07 -24.65 10.48
CA ILE A 281 2.45 -25.79 9.62
C ILE A 281 2.53 -27.10 10.42
N GLN A 282 3.10 -27.05 11.63
CA GLN A 282 3.52 -28.25 12.37
C GLN A 282 2.41 -28.88 13.22
N ASP A 283 1.31 -28.16 13.44
CA ASP A 283 0.16 -28.61 14.21
C ASP A 283 -1.14 -28.03 13.60
N ASN A 284 -2.30 -28.50 14.06
CA ASN A 284 -3.60 -27.95 13.65
C ASN A 284 -3.94 -26.62 14.36
N GLY A 285 -2.93 -25.94 14.91
CA GLY A 285 -3.07 -24.69 15.63
C GLY A 285 -3.02 -23.47 14.74
N TYR A 286 -3.23 -22.33 15.38
CA TYR A 286 -3.20 -21.01 14.74
C TYR A 286 -2.36 -20.06 15.58
N VAL A 287 -1.61 -19.19 14.90
CA VAL A 287 -1.13 -17.95 15.50
C VAL A 287 -2.25 -16.93 15.35
N VAL A 288 -2.80 -16.48 16.47
CA VAL A 288 -3.83 -15.44 16.48
C VAL A 288 -3.15 -14.08 16.63
N CYS A 289 -3.38 -13.21 15.67
CA CYS A 289 -2.86 -11.85 15.66
C CYS A 289 -3.98 -10.91 16.13
N LEU A 290 -3.72 -10.20 17.22
CA LEU A 290 -4.61 -9.21 17.81
C LEU A 290 -3.87 -7.87 17.84
N ASP A 291 -4.41 -6.87 17.17
CA ASP A 291 -3.92 -5.49 17.22
C ASP A 291 -4.87 -4.69 18.11
N GLN A 292 -4.35 -4.24 19.25
CA GLN A 292 -5.08 -3.39 20.20
C GLN A 292 -4.26 -2.12 20.42
N ARG A 293 -4.91 -0.97 20.25
CA ARG A 293 -4.25 0.34 20.29
C ARG A 293 -4.84 1.29 21.34
N LYS A 294 -5.79 0.81 22.14
CA LYS A 294 -6.43 1.52 23.27
C LYS A 294 -5.95 0.98 24.60
#